data_AF-A0A7C3USU3-F1
#
_entry.id   AF-A0A7C3USU3-F1
#
_cell.length_a   1.000
_cell.length_b   1.000
_cell.length_c   1.000
_cell.angle_alpha   90.00
_cell.angle_beta   90.00
_cell.angle_gamma   90.00
#
_symmetry.space_group_name_H-M   'P 1'
#
loop_
_entity.id
_entity.type
_entity.pdbx_description
1 polymer ?
#
loop_
_entity_poly.entity_id
_entity_poly.type
_entity_poly.pdbx_seq_one_letter_code
_entity_poly.pdbx_strand_id
1 'polypeptide(L)' 'KFTTEQMDWLIKIKDHIASSLAIEKDDFELSPFYEEGGLIKAYKIFGDELDGILKELNQALAA' A
#
# COMPACT_ATOMS: atom_id res chain seq x y z
N LYS A 1 13.61 8.70 4.85
CA LYS A 1 13.56 7.49 5.72
C LYS A 1 12.12 7.33 6.17
N PHE A 2 11.52 6.16 5.99
CA PHE A 2 10.13 5.92 6.40
C PHE A 2 9.99 5.88 7.92
N THR A 3 8.84 6.32 8.42
CA THR A 3 8.43 6.11 9.81
C THR A 3 8.08 4.65 10.05
N THR A 4 7.92 4.24 11.32
CA THR A 4 7.43 2.89 11.64
C THR A 4 6.08 2.62 10.99
N GLU A 5 5.14 3.55 11.09
CA GLU A 5 3.81 3.42 10.48
C GLU A 5 3.88 3.32 8.95
N GLN A 6 4.72 4.13 8.29
CA GLN A 6 4.94 4.01 6.85
C GLN A 6 5.52 2.65 6.47
N MET A 7 6.48 2.14 7.25
CA MET A 7 7.07 0.82 7.01
C MET A 7 6.03 -0.30 7.17
N ASP A 8 5.19 -0.23 8.21
CA ASP A 8 4.14 -1.23 8.44
C ASP A 8 3.14 -1.27 7.28
N TRP A 9 2.79 -0.12 6.71
CA TRP A 9 1.94 -0.04 5.52
C TRP A 9 2.63 -0.58 4.27
N LEU A 10 3.91 -0.26 4.06
CA LEU A 10 4.68 -0.81 2.92
C LEU A 10 4.79 -2.34 2.99
N ILE A 11 4.95 -2.91 4.18
CA ILE A 11 4.99 -4.36 4.38
C ILE A 11 3.65 -4.99 3.99
N LYS A 12 2.52 -4.45 4.45
CA LYS A 12 1.18 -4.95 4.11
C LYS A 12 0.89 -4.86 2.61
N ILE A 13 1.26 -3.74 1.98
CA ILE A 13 1.13 -3.56 0.53
C ILE A 13 1.96 -4.62 -0.21
N LYS A 14 3.22 -4.80 0.17
CA LYS A 14 4.11 -5.80 -0.40
C LYS A 14 3.55 -7.23 -0.23
N ASP A 15 3.01 -7.56 0.95
CA ASP A 15 2.42 -8.87 1.22
C ASP A 15 1.13 -9.10 0.38
N HIS A 16 0.30 -8.07 0.22
CA HIS A 16 -0.86 -8.12 -0.67
C HIS A 16 -0.42 -8.41 -2.11
N ILE A 17 0.50 -7.62 -2.68
CA ILE A 17 1.02 -7.80 -4.05
C ILE A 17 1.61 -9.21 -4.23
N ALA A 18 2.34 -9.74 -3.25
CA ALA A 18 2.87 -11.09 -3.32
C ALA A 18 1.80 -12.19 -3.44
N SER A 19 0.55 -11.90 -3.01
CA SER A 19 -0.58 -12.83 -3.09
C SER A 19 -1.52 -12.57 -4.28
N SER A 20 -1.69 -11.32 -4.70
CA SER A 20 -2.66 -10.88 -5.73
C SER A 20 -2.00 -10.41 -7.03
N LEU A 21 -0.67 -10.41 -7.11
CA LEU A 21 0.19 -9.93 -8.20
C LEU A 21 0.23 -8.41 -8.40
N ALA A 22 -0.74 -7.67 -7.86
CA ALA A 22 -0.77 -6.22 -7.89
C ALA A 22 -1.65 -5.67 -6.75
N ILE A 23 -1.50 -4.38 -6.46
CA ILE A 23 -2.44 -3.61 -5.62
C ILE A 23 -3.02 -2.45 -6.43
N GLU A 24 -4.32 -2.27 -6.32
CA GLU A 24 -5.08 -1.14 -6.85
C GLU A 24 -5.70 -0.34 -5.70
N LYS A 25 -6.26 0.84 -6.01
CA LYS A 25 -6.88 1.71 -4.99
C LYS A 25 -8.07 1.04 -4.30
N ASP A 26 -8.80 0.20 -5.04
CA ASP A 26 -9.99 -0.50 -4.54
C ASP A 26 -9.62 -1.62 -3.55
N ASP A 27 -8.39 -2.15 -3.61
CA ASP A 27 -7.93 -3.17 -2.65
C ASP A 27 -7.78 -2.62 -1.22
N PHE A 28 -7.72 -1.30 -1.06
CA PHE A 28 -7.76 -0.67 0.26
C PHE A 28 -9.13 -0.77 0.95
N GLU A 29 -10.16 -1.25 0.25
CA GLU A 29 -11.45 -1.65 0.83
C GLU A 29 -11.43 -3.06 1.43
N LEU A 30 -10.33 -3.80 1.28
CA LEU A 30 -10.14 -5.14 1.82
C LEU A 30 -9.35 -5.11 3.14
N SER A 31 -9.54 -6.13 3.99
CA SER A 31 -8.69 -6.33 5.17
C SER A 31 -7.25 -6.70 4.75
N PRO A 32 -6.22 -6.21 5.46
CA PRO A 32 -6.30 -5.40 6.69
C PRO A 32 -6.44 -3.88 6.45
N PHE A 33 -6.34 -3.41 5.20
CA PHE A 33 -6.31 -1.97 4.90
C PHE A 33 -7.56 -1.24 5.36
N TYR A 34 -8.75 -1.78 5.08
CA TYR A 34 -10.02 -1.18 5.47
C TYR A 34 -10.13 -0.98 6.98
N GLU A 35 -9.69 -1.97 7.76
CA GLU A 35 -9.69 -1.95 9.22
C GLU A 35 -8.76 -0.87 9.79
N GLU A 36 -7.70 -0.52 9.06
CA GLU A 36 -6.75 0.53 9.42
C GLU A 36 -7.10 1.92 8.85
N GLY A 37 -8.29 2.06 8.24
CA GLY A 37 -8.80 3.33 7.70
C GLY A 37 -8.65 3.48 6.18
N GLY A 38 -8.30 2.40 5.49
CA GLY A 38 -8.33 2.25 4.04
C GLY A 38 -7.52 3.28 3.27
N LEU A 39 -7.99 3.60 2.07
CA LEU A 39 -7.30 4.49 1.14
C LEU A 39 -7.09 5.90 1.73
N ILE A 40 -8.06 6.40 2.51
CA ILE A 40 -7.97 7.71 3.16
C ILE A 40 -6.79 7.74 4.14
N LYS A 41 -6.59 6.68 4.93
CA LYS A 41 -5.45 6.59 5.84
C LYS A 41 -4.13 6.49 5.06
N ALA A 42 -4.08 5.72 3.97
CA ALA A 42 -2.91 5.64 3.11
C ALA A 42 -2.48 7.03 2.58
N TYR A 43 -3.42 7.84 2.08
CA TYR A 43 -3.12 9.23 1.67
C TYR A 43 -2.68 10.12 2.83
N LYS A 44 -3.17 9.91 4.06
CA LYS A 44 -2.66 10.65 5.22
C LYS A 44 -1.22 10.27 5.59
N ILE A 45 -0.83 9.03 5.33
CA ILE A 45 0.50 8.49 5.65
C ILE A 45 1.55 8.89 4.59
N PHE A 46 1.16 8.81 3.32
CA PHE A 46 2.09 8.98 2.18
C PHE A 46 1.85 10.26 1.38
N GLY A 47 0.72 10.94 1.57
CA GLY A 47 0.37 12.14 0.83
C GLY A 47 0.30 11.88 -0.67
N ASP A 48 0.80 12.84 -1.44
CA ASP A 48 0.84 12.81 -2.91
C ASP A 48 1.80 11.74 -3.45
N GLU A 49 2.68 11.18 -2.62
CA GLU A 49 3.64 10.14 -3.03
C GLU A 49 2.99 8.75 -3.13
N LEU A 50 1.78 8.55 -2.58
CA LEU A 50 1.11 7.25 -2.53
C LEU A 50 1.04 6.59 -3.91
N ASP A 51 0.56 7.31 -4.93
CA ASP A 51 0.38 6.76 -6.27
C ASP A 51 1.71 6.35 -6.91
N GLY A 52 2.78 7.11 -6.65
CA GLY A 52 4.13 6.78 -7.09
C GLY A 52 4.64 5.50 -6.41
N ILE A 53 4.47 5.41 -5.09
CA ILE A 53 4.86 4.24 -4.29
C ILE A 53 4.13 2.98 -4.77
N LEU A 54 2.81 3.03 -4.96
CA LEU A 54 2.05 1.87 -5.42
C LEU A 54 2.51 1.41 -6.81
N LYS A 55 2.76 2.36 -7.72
CA LYS A 55 3.30 2.05 -9.04
C LYS A 55 4.67 1.39 -8.95
N GLU A 56 5.59 1.94 -8.18
CA GLU A 56 6.94 1.40 -8.01
C GLU A 56 6.92 0.00 -7.40
N LEU A 57 6.10 -0.23 -6.36
CA LEU A 57 5.97 -1.53 -5.71
C LEU A 57 5.35 -2.58 -6.64
N ASN A 58 4.27 -2.23 -7.35
CA ASN A 58 3.67 -3.13 -8.35
C ASN A 58 4.70 -3.52 -9.43
N GLN A 59 5.48 -2.56 -9.93
CA GLN A 59 6.50 -2.84 -10.94
C GLN A 59 7.67 -3.66 -10.40
N ALA A 60 8.11 -3.41 -9.17
CA ALA A 60 9.25 -4.10 -8.57
C ALA A 60 8.94 -5.52 -8.11
N LEU A 61 7.67 -5.81 -7.76
CA LEU A 61 7.26 -7.09 -7.17
C LEU A 61 6.44 -7.99 -8.11
N ALA A 62 5.95 -7.48 -9.24
CA ALA A 62 5.28 -8.28 -10.27
C ALA A 62 6.26 -9.03 -11.21
N ALA A 63 7.58 -8.94 -10.96
CA ALA A 63 8.64 -9.54 -11.77
C ALA A 63 9.17 -10.86 -11.19
#